data_AF-A0A315AQN7-F1
#
_entry.id   AF-A0A315AQN7-F1
#
_cell.length_a   1.000
_cell.length_b   1.000
_cell.length_c   1.000
_cell.angle_alpha   90.00
_cell.angle_beta   90.00
_cell.angle_gamma   90.00
#
_symmetry.space_group_name_H-M   'P 1'
#
loop_
_entity.id
_entity.type
_entity.pdbx_description
1 polymer ?
#
loop_
_entity_poly.entity_id
_entity_poly.type
_entity_poly.pdbx_seq_one_letter_code
_entity_poly.pdbx_strand_id
1 'polypeptide(L)'
;MKSTFTSVAFILFFWLPALCQAMTLERVNNDLYATGPTVDQDFLSFKEAFAKGGVQRLILVNGPGGDLWTGMQVARMVQEAKVKTVVSGSCMSACSLIFMGGQERAFGSGHLPRVTMIGIHGAHDKDSKNVLSQAMPQMYALYKQQMGEKFDAAVINQALYGIKEASGFLRIREIQRTQETDRTPWFCPTGQTPFDQCQQHSGKDAYTLGVVTQTETVDLQLPASMKMKLGFFGKPLDAPPVDFQDRADQLIETLCSGQLLCKTIGGRTLKNYLSANQNKALAIGRGKTGYGVRLGDDDPGLAMMRALYYCNHAKNNPKLCHLIAVNDHELLPLYDEAQAQSALLLEKLTAPSPAFSQTERDEPGSSTPTRLRTGHQVTGMTPKALDGIQRWDTATLAQALKQNERPVVIDTAAFGPVIPGALNFINSGLAFENDQTESAYAERFRQMLLAAAPNLNQAVVFYCASSECWLSVNAAMRARQLGYTQVIWYRGGINAWMQAGLPTVGRVPVAVLN
;
A
#
# COMPACT_ATOMS: atom_id res chain seq x y z
N MET A 1 -61.80 15.38 30.47
CA MET A 1 -60.89 16.21 29.66
C MET A 1 -59.49 16.09 30.24
N LYS A 2 -58.48 15.95 29.36
CA LYS A 2 -57.03 15.79 29.58
C LYS A 2 -56.53 14.36 29.79
N SER A 3 -56.24 13.70 28.67
CA SER A 3 -55.27 12.63 28.53
C SER A 3 -54.13 13.17 27.65
N THR A 4 -52.92 13.19 28.20
CA THR A 4 -51.68 13.60 27.54
C THR A 4 -51.07 12.39 26.83
N PHE A 5 -51.07 12.40 25.49
CA PHE A 5 -50.28 11.48 24.68
C PHE A 5 -48.84 11.98 24.56
N THR A 6 -47.90 11.24 25.14
CA THR A 6 -46.47 11.36 24.87
C THR A 6 -46.12 10.60 23.58
N SER A 7 -45.75 11.32 22.53
CA SER A 7 -45.23 10.76 21.29
C SER A 7 -43.82 10.18 21.51
N VAL A 8 -43.68 8.87 21.28
CA VAL A 8 -42.38 8.20 21.20
C VAL A 8 -41.84 8.40 19.79
N ALA A 9 -40.77 9.17 19.65
CA ALA A 9 -40.04 9.33 18.40
C ALA A 9 -39.15 8.10 18.17
N PHE A 10 -39.53 7.24 17.23
CA PHE A 10 -38.66 6.21 16.66
C PHE A 10 -37.57 6.89 15.82
N ILE A 11 -36.35 6.99 16.36
CA ILE A 11 -35.17 7.36 15.58
C ILE A 11 -34.65 6.08 14.93
N LEU A 12 -35.07 5.84 13.69
CA LEU A 12 -34.44 4.89 12.77
C LEU A 12 -33.04 5.42 12.44
N PHE A 13 -32.02 4.93 13.17
CA PHE A 13 -30.62 5.10 12.79
C PHE A 13 -30.36 4.28 11.53
N PHE A 14 -30.47 4.93 10.36
CA PHE A 14 -29.97 4.38 9.11
C PHE A 14 -28.45 4.20 9.23
N TRP A 15 -28.03 2.95 9.09
CA TRP A 15 -26.64 2.54 8.94
C TRP A 15 -26.08 3.21 7.66
N LEU A 16 -25.14 4.13 7.81
CA LEU A 16 -24.32 4.58 6.69
C LEU A 16 -23.15 3.60 6.55
N PRO A 17 -23.05 2.83 5.45
CA PRO A 17 -21.87 2.04 5.18
C PRO A 17 -20.68 3.00 4.99
N ALA A 18 -19.47 2.55 5.30
CA ALA A 18 -18.24 3.27 4.97
C ALA A 18 -18.18 3.46 3.44
N LEU A 19 -18.65 4.61 2.96
CA LEU A 19 -18.68 4.96 1.55
C LEU A 19 -17.24 5.05 1.06
N CYS A 20 -16.91 4.23 0.06
CA CYS A 20 -15.74 4.46 -0.78
C CYS A 20 -15.90 5.88 -1.34
N GLN A 21 -15.04 6.81 -0.91
CA GLN A 21 -15.21 8.22 -1.28
C GLN A 21 -14.99 8.40 -2.78
N ALA A 22 -15.85 9.20 -3.39
CA ALA A 22 -15.74 9.64 -4.79
C ALA A 22 -14.39 10.33 -5.06
N MET A 23 -13.99 10.41 -6.32
CA MET A 23 -12.84 11.19 -6.73
C MET A 23 -12.96 12.62 -6.21
N THR A 24 -11.87 13.12 -5.63
CA THR A 24 -11.76 14.52 -5.26
C THR A 24 -11.47 15.32 -6.52
N LEU A 25 -12.41 16.19 -6.91
CA LEU A 25 -12.25 17.13 -8.02
C LEU A 25 -11.91 18.52 -7.49
N GLU A 26 -10.83 19.10 -8.00
CA GLU A 26 -10.42 20.47 -7.65
C GLU A 26 -10.13 21.27 -8.92
N ARG A 27 -10.80 22.41 -9.07
CA ARG A 27 -10.53 23.31 -10.19
C ARG A 27 -9.55 24.38 -9.77
N VAL A 28 -8.47 24.52 -10.54
CA VAL A 28 -7.51 25.62 -10.43
C VAL A 28 -7.38 26.26 -11.80
N ASN A 29 -7.90 27.48 -11.97
CA ASN A 29 -8.00 28.15 -13.27
C ASN A 29 -8.76 27.27 -14.30
N ASN A 30 -8.12 27.01 -15.45
CA ASN A 30 -8.67 26.18 -16.53
C ASN A 30 -8.36 24.68 -16.37
N ASP A 31 -7.69 24.30 -15.28
CA ASP A 31 -7.37 22.92 -14.99
C ASP A 31 -8.40 22.33 -14.03
N LEU A 32 -8.86 21.12 -14.36
CA LEU A 32 -9.61 20.27 -13.45
C LEU A 32 -8.67 19.16 -12.97
N TYR A 33 -8.30 19.18 -11.70
CA TYR A 33 -7.54 18.11 -11.06
C TYR A 33 -8.50 17.06 -10.50
N ALA A 34 -8.13 15.79 -10.61
CA ALA A 34 -8.91 14.67 -10.12
C ALA A 34 -8.01 13.60 -9.49
N THR A 35 -8.32 13.18 -8.26
CA THR A 35 -7.60 12.11 -7.53
C THR A 35 -8.57 11.17 -6.83
N GLY A 36 -8.14 9.93 -6.58
CA GLY A 36 -8.93 8.93 -5.85
C GLY A 36 -9.55 7.85 -6.75
N PRO A 37 -10.25 6.88 -6.14
CA PRO A 37 -10.86 5.78 -6.88
C PRO A 37 -12.04 6.25 -7.72
N THR A 38 -12.25 5.60 -8.87
CA THR A 38 -13.42 5.84 -9.71
C THR A 38 -14.62 5.05 -9.18
N VAL A 39 -15.71 5.71 -8.81
CA VAL A 39 -16.93 5.12 -8.26
C VAL A 39 -18.16 5.77 -8.90
N ASP A 40 -19.33 5.13 -8.78
CA ASP A 40 -20.57 5.54 -9.45
C ASP A 40 -20.92 7.04 -9.30
N GLN A 41 -20.62 7.63 -8.14
CA GLN A 41 -20.88 9.04 -7.85
C GLN A 41 -20.07 10.00 -8.74
N ASP A 42 -18.92 9.57 -9.26
CA ASP A 42 -18.03 10.42 -10.07
C ASP A 42 -18.68 10.83 -11.38
N PHE A 43 -19.59 10.03 -11.93
CA PHE A 43 -20.34 10.40 -13.13
C PHE A 43 -21.01 11.76 -12.98
N LEU A 44 -21.68 12.00 -11.85
CA LEU A 44 -22.34 13.27 -11.57
C LEU A 44 -21.32 14.38 -11.29
N SER A 45 -20.29 14.10 -10.50
CA SER A 45 -19.25 15.08 -10.16
C SER A 45 -18.52 15.60 -11.40
N PHE A 46 -18.15 14.73 -12.34
CA PHE A 46 -17.53 15.14 -13.60
C PHE A 46 -18.52 15.88 -14.51
N LYS A 47 -19.76 15.40 -14.62
CA LYS A 47 -20.80 16.07 -15.40
C LYS A 47 -21.00 17.52 -14.93
N GLU A 48 -21.10 17.73 -13.62
CA GLU A 48 -21.20 19.06 -13.03
C GLU A 48 -19.94 19.92 -13.26
N ALA A 49 -18.75 19.32 -13.12
CA ALA A 49 -17.49 20.04 -13.32
C ALA A 49 -17.31 20.51 -14.77
N PHE A 50 -17.68 19.69 -15.75
CA PHE A 50 -17.65 20.05 -17.18
C PHE A 50 -18.78 21.00 -17.58
N ALA A 51 -19.97 20.88 -16.99
CA ALA A 51 -21.09 21.79 -17.25
C ALA A 51 -20.78 23.25 -16.89
N LYS A 52 -19.87 23.50 -15.93
CA LYS A 52 -19.37 24.85 -15.60
C LYS A 52 -18.56 25.50 -16.74
N GLY A 53 -18.12 24.73 -17.74
CA GLY A 53 -17.36 25.23 -18.89
C GLY A 53 -15.92 25.64 -18.55
N GLY A 54 -15.11 25.94 -19.57
CA GLY A 54 -13.75 26.48 -19.39
C GLY A 54 -12.72 25.51 -18.79
N VAL A 55 -12.98 24.19 -18.80
CA VAL A 55 -11.90 23.21 -18.58
C VAL A 55 -11.09 23.12 -19.87
N GLN A 56 -9.78 23.31 -19.81
CA GLN A 56 -8.86 23.07 -20.92
C GLN A 56 -8.07 21.78 -20.72
N ARG A 57 -7.72 21.48 -19.46
CA ARG A 57 -6.98 20.28 -19.08
C ARG A 57 -7.67 19.53 -17.95
N LEU A 58 -7.81 18.22 -18.09
CA LEU A 58 -8.12 17.30 -17.01
C LEU A 58 -6.81 16.64 -16.54
N ILE A 59 -6.43 16.90 -15.29
CA ILE A 59 -5.19 16.40 -14.69
C ILE A 59 -5.55 15.28 -13.71
N LEU A 60 -5.21 14.06 -14.06
CA LEU A 60 -5.43 12.86 -13.27
C LEU A 60 -4.21 12.63 -12.36
N VAL A 61 -4.44 12.64 -11.05
CA VAL A 61 -3.40 12.51 -10.03
C VAL A 61 -3.64 11.23 -9.23
N ASN A 62 -2.69 10.27 -9.28
CA ASN A 62 -2.76 9.01 -8.54
C ASN A 62 -4.14 8.31 -8.54
N GLY A 63 -4.71 8.08 -9.71
CA GLY A 63 -5.97 7.34 -9.87
C GLY A 63 -5.74 5.83 -9.87
N PRO A 64 -6.17 5.07 -8.84
CA PRO A 64 -6.01 3.61 -8.78
C PRO A 64 -6.98 2.85 -9.71
N GLY A 65 -7.95 3.55 -10.29
CA GLY A 65 -9.07 3.01 -11.06
C GLY A 65 -10.29 2.75 -10.20
N GLY A 66 -11.19 1.88 -10.68
CA GLY A 66 -12.44 1.58 -9.98
C GLY A 66 -13.52 1.09 -10.95
N ASP A 67 -14.72 1.64 -10.83
CA ASP A 67 -15.88 1.23 -11.62
C ASP A 67 -15.68 1.45 -13.13
N LEU A 68 -15.87 0.38 -13.91
CA LEU A 68 -15.68 0.38 -15.35
C LEU A 68 -16.69 1.27 -16.05
N TRP A 69 -17.97 1.17 -15.66
CA TRP A 69 -19.04 1.91 -16.34
C TRP A 69 -18.81 3.41 -16.20
N THR A 70 -18.49 3.86 -14.99
CA THR A 70 -18.20 5.26 -14.68
C THR A 70 -16.96 5.73 -15.40
N GLY A 71 -15.87 4.95 -15.39
CA GLY A 71 -14.65 5.28 -16.14
C GLY A 71 -14.92 5.48 -17.63
N MET A 72 -15.74 4.62 -18.24
CA MET A 72 -16.15 4.74 -19.66
C MET A 72 -17.04 5.96 -19.91
N GLN A 73 -17.98 6.28 -19.02
CA GLN A 73 -18.83 7.48 -19.19
C GLN A 73 -18.03 8.77 -19.04
N VAL A 74 -17.17 8.85 -18.04
CA VAL A 74 -16.30 10.02 -17.84
C VAL A 74 -15.34 10.16 -19.04
N ALA A 75 -14.78 9.07 -19.57
CA ALA A 75 -13.98 9.10 -20.79
C ALA A 75 -14.74 9.72 -21.98
N ARG A 76 -16.04 9.39 -22.16
CA ARG A 76 -16.87 10.00 -23.21
C ARG A 76 -17.08 11.50 -22.98
N MET A 77 -17.35 11.91 -21.74
CA MET A 77 -17.47 13.35 -21.42
C MET A 77 -16.18 14.11 -21.76
N VAL A 78 -15.02 13.53 -21.46
CA VAL A 78 -13.71 14.11 -21.79
C VAL A 78 -13.54 14.24 -23.30
N GLN A 79 -13.95 13.23 -24.08
CA GLN A 79 -13.92 13.27 -25.55
C GLN A 79 -14.83 14.37 -26.11
N GLU A 80 -16.06 14.45 -25.61
CA GLU A 80 -17.05 15.46 -26.02
C GLU A 80 -16.58 16.88 -25.69
N ALA A 81 -15.94 17.05 -24.52
CA ALA A 81 -15.39 18.32 -24.07
C ALA A 81 -14.11 18.72 -24.82
N LYS A 82 -13.48 17.81 -25.58
CA LYS A 82 -12.24 18.03 -26.34
C LYS A 82 -11.10 18.61 -25.48
N VAL A 83 -10.99 18.15 -24.24
CA VAL A 83 -9.95 18.63 -23.32
C VAL A 83 -8.68 17.80 -23.45
N LYS A 84 -7.55 18.42 -23.08
CA LYS A 84 -6.28 17.70 -22.90
C LYS A 84 -6.34 16.90 -21.61
N THR A 85 -5.87 15.66 -21.61
CA THR A 85 -5.66 14.90 -20.39
C THR A 85 -4.17 14.83 -20.05
N VAL A 86 -3.86 14.98 -18.77
CA VAL A 86 -2.48 14.91 -18.25
C VAL A 86 -2.47 13.97 -17.05
N VAL A 87 -1.48 13.08 -16.97
CA VAL A 87 -1.29 12.22 -15.79
C VAL A 87 -0.07 12.63 -14.98
N SER A 88 -0.26 12.79 -13.67
CA SER A 88 0.80 13.00 -12.69
C SER A 88 0.73 11.89 -11.63
N GLY A 89 1.79 11.10 -11.51
CA GLY A 89 1.76 9.88 -10.70
C GLY A 89 1.05 8.73 -11.44
N SER A 90 0.44 7.81 -10.71
CA SER A 90 -0.15 6.61 -11.34
C SER A 90 -1.57 6.86 -11.85
N CYS A 91 -1.90 6.31 -13.02
CA CYS A 91 -3.25 6.31 -13.54
C CYS A 91 -3.59 4.92 -14.09
N MET A 92 -4.24 4.13 -13.24
CA MET A 92 -4.43 2.71 -13.41
C MET A 92 -5.89 2.38 -13.72
N SER A 93 -6.13 1.33 -14.49
CA SER A 93 -7.46 0.74 -14.67
C SER A 93 -8.49 1.79 -15.18
N ALA A 94 -9.61 2.02 -14.52
CA ALA A 94 -10.61 3.00 -14.94
C ALA A 94 -10.03 4.42 -15.17
N CYS A 95 -8.99 4.81 -14.42
CA CYS A 95 -8.30 6.08 -14.66
C CYS A 95 -7.67 6.13 -16.07
N SER A 96 -7.08 5.03 -16.54
CA SER A 96 -6.46 4.99 -17.88
C SER A 96 -7.51 5.19 -18.98
N LEU A 97 -8.74 4.71 -18.78
CA LEU A 97 -9.84 4.94 -19.71
C LEU A 97 -10.19 6.43 -19.79
N ILE A 98 -10.32 7.09 -18.64
CA ILE A 98 -10.59 8.53 -18.55
C ILE A 98 -9.48 9.32 -19.24
N PHE A 99 -8.22 8.96 -18.95
CA PHE A 99 -7.05 9.56 -19.58
C PHE A 99 -7.09 9.43 -21.11
N MET A 100 -7.41 8.26 -21.64
CA MET A 100 -7.51 8.03 -23.08
C MET A 100 -8.62 8.86 -23.75
N GLY A 101 -9.60 9.37 -22.99
CA GLY A 101 -10.64 10.26 -23.53
C GLY A 101 -10.12 11.62 -24.01
N GLY A 102 -8.91 12.03 -23.62
CA GLY A 102 -8.35 13.33 -23.98
C GLY A 102 -8.04 13.46 -25.47
N GLN A 103 -8.33 14.64 -26.03
CA GLN A 103 -7.96 14.99 -27.41
C GLN A 103 -6.44 15.05 -27.58
N GLU A 104 -5.77 15.69 -26.63
CA GLU A 104 -4.33 15.59 -26.42
C GLU A 104 -4.06 14.86 -25.11
N ARG A 105 -2.97 14.11 -25.06
CA ARG A 105 -2.62 13.26 -23.93
C ARG A 105 -1.15 13.39 -23.61
N ALA A 106 -0.82 13.73 -22.37
CA ALA A 106 0.56 13.94 -21.94
C ALA A 106 0.81 13.40 -20.52
N PHE A 107 2.08 13.23 -20.19
CA PHE A 107 2.49 13.09 -18.80
C PHE A 107 2.75 14.47 -18.19
N GLY A 108 2.62 14.56 -16.86
CA GLY A 108 2.80 15.77 -16.09
C GLY A 108 3.88 15.63 -15.01
N SER A 109 4.47 16.75 -14.60
CA SER A 109 5.34 16.83 -13.42
C SER A 109 4.51 16.74 -12.13
N GLY A 110 5.07 17.10 -10.98
CA GLY A 110 4.40 17.00 -9.67
C GLY A 110 4.55 15.65 -8.96
N HIS A 111 4.80 14.58 -9.71
CA HIS A 111 5.27 13.30 -9.19
C HIS A 111 6.56 12.87 -9.89
N LEU A 112 7.23 11.89 -9.30
CA LEU A 112 8.50 11.37 -9.80
C LEU A 112 8.29 10.60 -11.11
N PRO A 113 9.23 10.68 -12.07
CA PRO A 113 9.04 10.11 -13.41
C PRO A 113 8.71 8.62 -13.41
N ARG A 114 9.40 7.84 -12.56
CA ARG A 114 9.25 6.37 -12.51
C ARG A 114 7.93 5.88 -11.92
N VAL A 115 7.27 6.70 -11.10
CA VAL A 115 5.91 6.42 -10.58
C VAL A 115 4.82 7.07 -11.45
N THR A 116 5.21 7.93 -12.40
CA THR A 116 4.30 8.53 -13.36
C THR A 116 4.06 7.57 -14.51
N MET A 117 2.88 6.95 -14.55
CA MET A 117 2.59 5.87 -15.50
C MET A 117 1.10 5.66 -15.75
N ILE A 118 0.81 5.04 -16.89
CA ILE A 118 -0.50 4.50 -17.26
C ILE A 118 -0.48 2.98 -17.05
N GLY A 119 -1.51 2.46 -16.39
CA GLY A 119 -1.74 1.03 -16.25
C GLY A 119 -3.01 0.58 -16.97
N ILE A 120 -2.85 -0.22 -18.02
CA ILE A 120 -3.96 -0.78 -18.79
C ILE A 120 -4.16 -2.24 -18.40
N HIS A 121 -5.40 -2.63 -18.14
CA HIS A 121 -5.79 -4.02 -17.93
C HIS A 121 -7.23 -4.24 -18.35
N GLY A 122 -7.64 -5.50 -18.38
CA GLY A 122 -9.03 -5.87 -18.63
C GLY A 122 -9.96 -5.68 -17.43
N ALA A 123 -11.26 -5.54 -17.72
CA ALA A 123 -12.33 -5.59 -16.74
C ALA A 123 -12.33 -6.86 -15.89
N HIS A 124 -12.70 -6.73 -14.62
CA HIS A 124 -12.95 -7.83 -13.70
C HIS A 124 -14.17 -7.55 -12.84
N ASP A 125 -14.76 -8.60 -12.30
CA ASP A 125 -15.92 -8.53 -11.44
C ASP A 125 -15.56 -7.91 -10.10
N LYS A 126 -16.42 -7.01 -9.60
CA LYS A 126 -16.11 -6.20 -8.43
C LYS A 126 -15.91 -7.06 -7.18
N ASP A 127 -16.67 -8.13 -7.04
CA ASP A 127 -16.70 -8.95 -5.83
C ASP A 127 -15.79 -10.17 -5.98
N SER A 128 -15.98 -10.95 -7.05
CA SER A 128 -15.22 -12.18 -7.27
C SER A 128 -13.82 -11.96 -7.83
N LYS A 129 -13.50 -10.76 -8.34
CA LYS A 129 -12.23 -10.40 -8.98
C LYS A 129 -11.87 -11.23 -10.22
N ASN A 130 -12.83 -12.01 -10.72
CA ASN A 130 -12.69 -12.79 -11.94
C ASN A 130 -12.71 -11.89 -13.18
N VAL A 131 -11.94 -12.27 -14.20
CA VAL A 131 -11.87 -11.52 -15.46
C VAL A 131 -13.24 -11.50 -16.18
N LEU A 132 -13.68 -10.33 -16.62
CA LEU A 132 -14.95 -10.11 -17.33
C LEU A 132 -14.72 -9.88 -18.81
N SER A 133 -14.44 -10.96 -19.55
CA SER A 133 -14.14 -10.90 -20.99
C SER A 133 -15.21 -10.20 -21.84
N GLN A 134 -16.49 -10.28 -21.43
CA GLN A 134 -17.63 -9.64 -22.10
C GLN A 134 -17.58 -8.11 -22.07
N ALA A 135 -16.89 -7.52 -21.09
CA ALA A 135 -16.75 -6.07 -20.95
C ALA A 135 -15.56 -5.50 -21.74
N MET A 136 -14.68 -6.33 -22.29
CA MET A 136 -13.47 -5.91 -22.99
C MET A 136 -13.70 -5.24 -24.36
N PRO A 137 -14.69 -5.63 -25.19
CA PRO A 137 -14.87 -5.04 -26.51
C PRO A 137 -15.05 -3.51 -26.50
N GLN A 138 -15.77 -2.97 -25.50
CA GLN A 138 -15.92 -1.52 -25.35
C GLN A 138 -14.61 -0.81 -24.98
N MET A 139 -13.76 -1.45 -24.16
CA MET A 139 -12.44 -0.91 -23.81
C MET A 139 -11.51 -0.97 -25.03
N TYR A 140 -11.49 -2.11 -25.74
CA TYR A 140 -10.73 -2.29 -26.96
C TYR A 140 -11.09 -1.24 -28.01
N ALA A 141 -12.39 -0.97 -28.20
CA ALA A 141 -12.87 0.05 -29.13
C ALA A 141 -12.36 1.45 -28.75
N LEU A 142 -12.42 1.81 -27.46
CA LEU A 142 -11.89 3.08 -26.97
C LEU A 142 -10.39 3.22 -27.27
N TYR A 143 -9.58 2.22 -26.92
CA TYR A 143 -8.13 2.25 -27.17
C TYR A 143 -7.83 2.31 -28.67
N LYS A 144 -8.50 1.50 -29.48
CA LYS A 144 -8.32 1.51 -30.94
C LYS A 144 -8.65 2.86 -31.55
N GLN A 145 -9.76 3.46 -31.15
CA GLN A 145 -10.16 4.79 -31.63
C GLN A 145 -9.13 5.84 -31.23
N GLN A 146 -8.67 5.83 -29.98
CA GLN A 146 -7.83 6.90 -29.44
C GLN A 146 -6.35 6.78 -29.83
N MET A 147 -5.85 5.56 -29.99
CA MET A 147 -4.47 5.30 -30.43
C MET A 147 -4.29 5.46 -31.95
N GLY A 148 -5.37 5.35 -32.73
CA GLY A 148 -5.35 5.57 -34.18
C GLY A 148 -4.37 4.64 -34.90
N GLU A 149 -3.55 5.20 -35.79
CA GLU A 149 -2.55 4.45 -36.57
C GLU A 149 -1.46 3.80 -35.70
N LYS A 150 -1.25 4.31 -34.47
CA LYS A 150 -0.30 3.76 -33.50
C LYS A 150 -0.87 2.61 -32.68
N PHE A 151 -2.14 2.25 -32.90
CA PHE A 151 -2.79 1.16 -32.20
C PHE A 151 -2.09 -0.17 -32.48
N ASP A 152 -1.55 -0.78 -31.43
CA ASP A 152 -0.97 -2.11 -31.50
C ASP A 152 -1.92 -3.16 -30.93
N ALA A 153 -2.56 -3.90 -31.83
CA ALA A 153 -3.55 -4.91 -31.46
C ALA A 153 -2.96 -6.01 -30.58
N ALA A 154 -1.69 -6.40 -30.75
CA ALA A 154 -1.09 -7.47 -29.97
C ALA A 154 -0.86 -7.01 -28.52
N VAL A 155 -0.31 -5.80 -28.33
CA VAL A 155 -0.06 -5.23 -27.00
C VAL A 155 -1.37 -4.97 -26.25
N ILE A 156 -2.37 -4.39 -26.92
CA ILE A 156 -3.64 -4.08 -26.27
C ILE A 156 -4.47 -5.33 -26.00
N ASN A 157 -4.47 -6.33 -26.90
CA ASN A 157 -5.13 -7.61 -26.59
C ASN A 157 -4.46 -8.31 -25.41
N GLN A 158 -3.13 -8.26 -25.31
CA GLN A 158 -2.44 -8.81 -24.15
C GLN A 158 -2.86 -8.09 -22.86
N ALA A 159 -2.91 -6.75 -22.86
CA ALA A 159 -3.32 -6.00 -21.69
C ALA A 159 -4.77 -6.31 -21.25
N LEU A 160 -5.70 -6.45 -22.20
CA LEU A 160 -7.13 -6.65 -21.90
C LEU A 160 -7.49 -8.11 -21.61
N TYR A 161 -6.88 -9.07 -22.31
CA TYR A 161 -7.29 -10.47 -22.26
C TYR A 161 -6.22 -11.40 -21.67
N GLY A 162 -4.97 -10.96 -21.57
CA GLY A 162 -3.86 -11.77 -21.05
C GLY A 162 -3.75 -11.77 -19.53
N ILE A 163 -4.53 -10.95 -18.82
CA ILE A 163 -4.50 -10.92 -17.36
C ILE A 163 -5.09 -12.20 -16.77
N LYS A 164 -4.48 -12.68 -15.69
CA LYS A 164 -4.96 -13.85 -14.93
C LYS A 164 -5.69 -13.43 -13.65
N GLU A 165 -5.43 -12.23 -13.17
CA GLU A 165 -6.03 -11.64 -11.97
C GLU A 165 -6.26 -10.15 -12.19
N ALA A 166 -7.16 -9.56 -11.40
CA ALA A 166 -7.44 -8.12 -11.36
C ALA A 166 -6.20 -7.23 -11.09
N SER A 167 -5.10 -7.83 -10.65
CA SER A 167 -3.83 -7.17 -10.32
C SER A 167 -2.83 -7.17 -11.50
N GLY A 168 -3.14 -7.83 -12.61
CA GLY A 168 -2.33 -7.84 -13.83
C GLY A 168 -2.46 -6.53 -14.63
N PHE A 169 -1.37 -6.06 -15.23
CA PHE A 169 -1.36 -4.80 -15.98
C PHE A 169 -0.29 -4.80 -17.07
N LEU A 170 -0.60 -4.14 -18.18
CA LEU A 170 0.38 -3.46 -19.02
C LEU A 170 0.69 -2.10 -18.38
N ARG A 171 1.96 -1.87 -18.06
CA ARG A 171 2.43 -0.61 -17.45
C ARG A 171 3.29 0.15 -18.43
N ILE A 172 3.05 1.46 -18.49
CA ILE A 172 3.61 2.36 -19.49
C ILE A 172 4.03 3.64 -18.78
N ARG A 173 5.33 3.89 -18.67
CA ARG A 173 5.90 5.02 -17.92
C ARG A 173 6.02 6.28 -18.76
N GLU A 174 6.22 7.38 -18.05
CA GLU A 174 6.62 8.68 -18.58
C GLU A 174 7.92 8.59 -19.42
N ILE A 175 8.09 9.48 -20.40
CA ILE A 175 9.11 9.38 -21.47
C ILE A 175 10.31 10.31 -21.27
N GLN A 176 10.08 11.61 -21.05
CA GLN A 176 11.09 12.67 -21.08
C GLN A 176 12.01 12.65 -19.85
N ARG A 177 11.48 12.36 -18.67
CA ARG A 177 12.20 12.40 -17.39
C ARG A 177 12.62 11.00 -16.91
N THR A 178 12.49 9.97 -17.74
CA THR A 178 12.95 8.60 -17.48
C THR A 178 14.06 8.18 -18.44
N GLN A 179 14.78 7.11 -18.09
CA GLN A 179 15.75 6.48 -18.98
C GLN A 179 15.06 5.49 -19.92
N GLU A 180 15.71 5.14 -21.04
CA GLU A 180 15.16 4.21 -22.02
C GLU A 180 14.79 2.84 -21.43
N THR A 181 15.65 2.33 -20.54
CA THR A 181 15.41 1.08 -19.79
C THR A 181 14.19 1.16 -18.88
N ASP A 182 13.81 2.36 -18.44
CA ASP A 182 12.69 2.57 -17.53
C ASP A 182 11.37 2.76 -18.26
N ARG A 183 11.38 3.26 -19.49
CA ARG A 183 10.16 3.58 -20.27
C ARG A 183 9.67 2.45 -21.17
N THR A 184 10.42 1.35 -21.29
CA THR A 184 9.98 0.16 -22.02
C THR A 184 8.70 -0.39 -21.37
N PRO A 185 7.56 -0.47 -22.08
CA PRO A 185 6.32 -1.00 -21.54
C PRO A 185 6.45 -2.47 -21.17
N TRP A 186 5.81 -2.88 -20.08
CA TRP A 186 5.84 -4.27 -19.63
C TRP A 186 4.47 -4.77 -19.20
N PHE A 187 4.19 -6.02 -19.54
CA PHE A 187 2.98 -6.72 -19.17
C PHE A 187 3.26 -7.80 -18.12
N CYS A 188 2.57 -7.70 -16.99
CA CYS A 188 2.54 -8.74 -15.96
C CYS A 188 1.12 -9.31 -15.88
N PRO A 189 0.90 -10.62 -16.06
CA PRO A 189 -0.43 -11.23 -16.01
C PRO A 189 -1.09 -11.16 -14.63
N THR A 190 -0.29 -10.98 -13.57
CA THR A 190 -0.76 -10.72 -12.20
C THR A 190 0.13 -9.66 -11.54
N GLY A 191 -0.34 -9.05 -10.46
CA GLY A 191 0.45 -8.11 -9.64
C GLY A 191 1.58 -8.77 -8.86
N GLN A 192 1.66 -10.10 -8.95
CA GLN A 192 2.60 -10.94 -8.23
C GLN A 192 3.62 -11.59 -9.16
N THR A 193 3.50 -11.38 -10.48
CA THR A 193 4.50 -11.83 -11.44
C THR A 193 5.83 -11.15 -11.15
N PRO A 194 6.93 -11.88 -10.89
CA PRO A 194 8.26 -11.31 -10.78
C PRO A 194 8.60 -10.44 -12.00
N PHE A 195 9.24 -9.30 -11.79
CA PHE A 195 9.43 -8.31 -12.86
C PHE A 195 10.24 -8.87 -14.05
N ASP A 196 11.21 -9.74 -13.78
CA ASP A 196 12.01 -10.46 -14.77
C ASP A 196 11.19 -11.47 -15.61
N GLN A 197 10.02 -11.87 -15.13
CA GLN A 197 9.07 -12.73 -15.83
C GLN A 197 7.97 -11.94 -16.55
N CYS A 198 7.91 -10.62 -16.37
CA CYS A 198 6.97 -9.79 -17.12
C CYS A 198 7.43 -9.62 -18.57
N GLN A 199 6.48 -9.68 -19.50
CA GLN A 199 6.78 -9.52 -20.91
C GLN A 199 7.11 -8.07 -21.21
N GLN A 200 8.33 -7.82 -21.69
CA GLN A 200 8.79 -6.50 -22.12
C GLN A 200 8.40 -6.25 -23.58
N HIS A 201 8.04 -5.00 -23.90
CA HIS A 201 7.75 -4.56 -25.26
C HIS A 201 8.87 -3.64 -25.77
N SER A 202 10.05 -4.22 -25.99
CA SER A 202 11.23 -3.50 -26.47
C SER A 202 10.95 -2.72 -27.77
N GLY A 203 11.53 -1.52 -27.87
CA GLY A 203 11.32 -0.62 -29.01
C GLY A 203 9.98 0.12 -28.99
N LYS A 204 9.21 0.01 -27.91
CA LYS A 204 7.97 0.77 -27.70
C LYS A 204 8.10 1.68 -26.49
N ASP A 205 7.27 2.71 -26.46
CA ASP A 205 7.01 3.58 -25.31
C ASP A 205 5.56 4.09 -25.37
N ALA A 206 5.19 5.01 -24.47
CA ALA A 206 3.84 5.56 -24.44
C ALA A 206 3.45 6.31 -25.73
N TYR A 207 4.42 6.96 -26.40
CA TYR A 207 4.18 7.74 -27.60
C TYR A 207 4.08 6.84 -28.83
N THR A 208 4.92 5.81 -28.95
CA THR A 208 4.85 4.86 -30.07
C THR A 208 3.60 3.97 -29.99
N LEU A 209 3.07 3.73 -28.79
CA LEU A 209 1.80 3.02 -28.58
C LEU A 209 0.55 3.92 -28.72
N GLY A 210 0.71 5.22 -28.95
CA GLY A 210 -0.41 6.16 -29.06
C GLY A 210 -1.15 6.44 -27.75
N VAL A 211 -0.56 6.06 -26.61
CA VAL A 211 -1.09 6.35 -25.26
C VAL A 211 -0.99 7.85 -24.99
N VAL A 212 0.15 8.45 -25.29
CA VAL A 212 0.34 9.91 -25.28
C VAL A 212 0.44 10.46 -26.71
N THR A 213 0.03 11.70 -26.89
CA THR A 213 0.09 12.41 -28.18
C THR A 213 1.35 13.29 -28.30
N GLN A 214 2.15 13.40 -27.25
CA GLN A 214 3.41 14.14 -27.20
C GLN A 214 4.43 13.42 -26.29
N THR A 215 5.71 13.76 -26.40
CA THR A 215 6.77 13.13 -25.58
C THR A 215 7.16 13.97 -24.38
N GLU A 216 6.92 15.28 -24.45
CA GLU A 216 7.27 16.27 -23.46
C GLU A 216 6.35 16.14 -22.24
N THR A 217 6.95 16.13 -21.05
CA THR A 217 6.24 16.28 -19.79
C THR A 217 5.74 17.71 -19.65
N VAL A 218 4.45 17.85 -19.34
CA VAL A 218 3.85 19.13 -18.96
C VAL A 218 4.28 19.48 -17.53
N ASP A 219 4.85 20.66 -17.31
CA ASP A 219 5.12 21.11 -15.95
C ASP A 219 3.81 21.50 -15.24
N LEU A 220 3.61 20.96 -14.04
CA LEU A 220 2.40 21.07 -13.25
C LEU A 220 2.71 21.58 -11.85
N GLN A 221 1.86 22.49 -11.36
CA GLN A 221 1.79 22.84 -9.95
C GLN A 221 0.57 22.15 -9.34
N LEU A 222 0.79 21.02 -8.67
CA LEU A 222 -0.30 20.29 -8.03
C LEU A 222 -0.91 21.12 -6.88
N PRO A 223 -2.24 21.11 -6.71
CA PRO A 223 -2.89 21.72 -5.56
C PRO A 223 -2.42 21.05 -4.26
N ALA A 224 -2.45 21.78 -3.15
CA ALA A 224 -1.94 21.31 -1.86
C ALA A 224 -2.64 20.01 -1.37
N SER A 225 -3.89 19.79 -1.78
CA SER A 225 -4.69 18.59 -1.54
C SER A 225 -4.15 17.34 -2.27
N MET A 226 -3.39 17.52 -3.36
CA MET A 226 -2.93 16.44 -4.25
C MET A 226 -1.42 16.33 -4.37
N LYS A 227 -0.66 17.11 -3.58
CA LYS A 227 0.77 16.89 -3.39
C LYS A 227 0.98 15.66 -2.50
N MET A 228 1.97 14.83 -2.84
CA MET A 228 2.41 13.76 -1.95
C MET A 228 2.84 14.35 -0.61
N LYS A 229 2.14 13.97 0.45
CA LYS A 229 2.56 14.24 1.83
C LYS A 229 3.30 13.01 2.32
N LEU A 230 4.61 13.13 2.47
CA LEU A 230 5.38 12.12 3.16
C LEU A 230 4.85 12.00 4.58
N GLY A 231 4.75 10.78 5.12
CA GLY A 231 4.24 10.56 6.45
C GLY A 231 4.97 9.43 7.17
N PHE A 232 4.90 9.46 8.50
CA PHE A 232 5.50 8.47 9.39
C PHE A 232 4.54 8.19 10.54
N PHE A 233 4.26 6.91 10.85
CA PHE A 233 3.15 6.53 11.73
C PHE A 233 1.78 7.14 11.33
N GLY A 234 1.56 7.40 10.03
CA GLY A 234 0.35 8.06 9.53
C GLY A 234 0.27 9.57 9.81
N LYS A 235 1.27 10.14 10.47
CA LYS A 235 1.43 11.59 10.67
C LYS A 235 2.13 12.16 9.43
N PRO A 236 1.56 13.17 8.75
CA PRO A 236 2.28 13.93 7.73
C PRO A 236 3.57 14.50 8.32
N LEU A 237 4.68 14.39 7.59
CA LEU A 237 5.90 15.10 7.92
C LEU A 237 5.76 16.53 7.37
N ASP A 238 5.91 17.51 8.26
CA ASP A 238 5.91 18.93 7.91
C ASP A 238 7.18 19.30 7.11
N ALA A 239 7.50 20.58 6.94
CA ALA A 239 8.79 20.96 6.37
C ALA A 239 9.94 20.44 7.26
N PRO A 240 11.06 19.95 6.66
CA PRO A 240 12.17 19.44 7.45
C PRO A 240 12.76 20.54 8.33
N PRO A 241 13.13 20.23 9.58
CA PRO A 241 13.87 21.16 10.42
C PRO A 241 15.16 21.59 9.71
N VAL A 242 15.41 22.90 9.66
CA VAL A 242 16.57 23.47 8.94
C VAL A 242 17.90 23.00 9.57
N ASP A 243 17.87 22.53 10.82
CA ASP A 243 19.02 22.15 11.63
C ASP A 243 19.38 20.66 11.58
N PHE A 244 18.68 19.81 10.81
CA PHE A 244 19.00 18.37 10.78
C PHE A 244 20.44 18.12 10.30
N GLN A 245 20.92 18.91 9.33
CA GLN A 245 22.32 18.84 8.87
C GLN A 245 23.30 19.21 9.99
N ASP A 246 22.96 20.20 10.82
CA ASP A 246 23.80 20.67 11.93
C ASP A 246 23.80 19.69 13.11
N ARG A 247 22.69 18.99 13.33
CA ARG A 247 22.51 18.02 14.43
C ARG A 247 22.99 16.61 14.09
N ALA A 248 23.36 16.35 12.84
CA ALA A 248 23.79 15.04 12.36
C ALA A 248 24.97 14.45 13.15
N ASP A 249 25.97 15.27 13.49
CA ASP A 249 27.14 14.80 14.24
C ASP A 249 26.75 14.40 15.68
N GLN A 250 25.86 15.15 16.32
CA GLN A 250 25.32 14.83 17.65
C GLN A 250 24.50 13.53 17.62
N LEU A 251 23.74 13.31 16.53
CA LEU A 251 22.99 12.08 16.33
C LEU A 251 23.94 10.87 16.25
N ILE A 252 25.05 10.96 15.51
CA ILE A 252 26.05 9.89 15.44
C ILE A 252 26.71 9.65 16.79
N GLU A 253 27.06 10.71 17.53
CA GLU A 253 27.62 10.57 18.88
C GLU A 253 26.67 9.82 19.82
N THR A 254 25.38 10.10 19.73
CA THR A 254 24.33 9.43 20.51
C THR A 254 24.17 7.97 20.09
N LEU A 255 24.00 7.71 18.79
CA LEU A 255 23.76 6.36 18.25
C LEU A 255 24.97 5.42 18.40
N CYS A 256 26.18 5.97 18.33
CA CYS A 256 27.43 5.23 18.38
C CYS A 256 28.19 5.44 19.69
N SER A 257 27.49 5.80 20.78
CA SER A 257 28.11 6.03 22.09
C SER A 257 28.95 4.84 22.52
N GLY A 258 30.22 5.10 22.86
CA GLY A 258 31.19 4.07 23.26
C GLY A 258 31.71 3.15 22.14
N GLN A 259 31.34 3.36 20.87
CA GLN A 259 31.69 2.48 19.74
C GLN A 259 32.49 3.19 18.64
N LEU A 260 33.83 3.17 18.72
CA LEU A 260 34.72 3.89 17.80
C LEU A 260 34.51 3.54 16.31
N LEU A 261 34.35 2.25 16.00
CA LEU A 261 34.08 1.79 14.62
C LEU A 261 32.72 2.28 14.12
N CYS A 262 31.70 2.31 14.99
CA CYS A 262 30.38 2.86 14.66
C CYS A 262 30.50 4.36 14.37
N LYS A 263 31.21 5.14 15.20
CA LYS A 263 31.40 6.58 14.96
C LYS A 263 32.05 6.86 13.62
N THR A 264 33.08 6.10 13.28
CA THR A 264 33.84 6.27 12.03
C THR A 264 33.00 5.90 10.80
N ILE A 265 32.39 4.71 10.79
CA ILE A 265 31.62 4.21 9.65
C ILE A 265 30.27 4.95 9.55
N GLY A 266 29.62 5.15 10.70
CA GLY A 266 28.35 5.86 10.85
C GLY A 266 28.49 7.33 10.43
N GLY A 267 29.53 8.03 10.89
CA GLY A 267 29.80 9.40 10.48
C GLY A 267 30.01 9.53 8.97
N ARG A 268 30.80 8.63 8.35
CA ARG A 268 30.94 8.60 6.88
C ARG A 268 29.62 8.32 6.17
N THR A 269 28.84 7.37 6.68
CA THR A 269 27.55 6.99 6.10
C THR A 269 26.55 8.15 6.18
N LEU A 270 26.48 8.84 7.31
CA LEU A 270 25.58 9.97 7.49
C LEU A 270 26.03 11.16 6.65
N LYS A 271 27.34 11.44 6.55
CA LYS A 271 27.86 12.47 5.65
C LYS A 271 27.47 12.21 4.18
N ASN A 272 27.62 10.96 3.72
CA ASN A 272 27.21 10.57 2.38
C ASN A 272 25.68 10.72 2.19
N TYR A 273 24.90 10.33 3.19
CA TYR A 273 23.45 10.51 3.20
C TYR A 273 23.05 11.99 3.07
N LEU A 274 23.65 12.87 3.87
CA LEU A 274 23.36 14.30 3.83
C LEU A 274 23.74 14.93 2.48
N SER A 275 24.84 14.48 1.87
CA SER A 275 25.28 14.96 0.55
C SER A 275 24.43 14.50 -0.63
N ALA A 276 23.58 13.48 -0.44
CA ALA A 276 22.74 12.95 -1.51
C ALA A 276 21.48 13.80 -1.70
N ASN A 277 20.96 13.79 -2.94
CA ASN A 277 19.69 14.41 -3.32
C ASN A 277 18.49 13.75 -2.59
N GLN A 278 17.29 14.28 -2.83
CA GLN A 278 16.04 13.77 -2.26
C GLN A 278 15.76 12.29 -2.61
N ASN A 279 14.78 11.70 -1.93
CA ASN A 279 14.39 10.29 -1.95
C ASN A 279 15.46 9.37 -1.37
N LYS A 280 15.87 9.69 -0.15
CA LYS A 280 16.88 8.96 0.59
C LYS A 280 16.32 8.51 1.94
N ALA A 281 16.72 7.34 2.41
CA ALA A 281 16.39 6.89 3.75
C ALA A 281 17.53 6.13 4.42
N LEU A 282 17.55 6.17 5.74
CA LEU A 282 18.54 5.51 6.57
C LEU A 282 17.83 4.75 7.69
N ALA A 283 18.19 3.49 7.86
CA ALA A 283 17.70 2.61 8.92
C ALA A 283 18.85 2.04 9.73
N ILE A 284 18.62 1.78 11.01
CA ILE A 284 19.57 1.14 11.93
C ILE A 284 18.93 -0.05 12.64
N GLY A 285 19.76 -0.96 13.10
CA GLY A 285 19.34 -2.10 13.91
C GLY A 285 18.78 -1.68 15.28
N ARG A 286 17.65 -2.28 15.68
CA ARG A 286 17.09 -2.13 17.03
C ARG A 286 17.88 -3.01 18.00
N GLY A 287 18.68 -2.39 18.88
CA GLY A 287 19.47 -3.10 19.90
C GLY A 287 20.60 -3.97 19.36
N LYS A 288 20.91 -3.86 18.05
CA LYS A 288 22.01 -4.57 17.39
C LYS A 288 22.68 -3.64 16.37
N THR A 289 24.00 -3.76 16.21
CA THR A 289 24.76 -2.95 15.24
C THR A 289 24.36 -3.26 13.79
N GLY A 290 24.59 -2.30 12.90
CA GLY A 290 24.33 -2.41 11.46
C GLY A 290 23.24 -1.46 10.98
N TYR A 291 23.27 -1.16 9.69
CA TYR A 291 22.43 -0.14 9.07
C TYR A 291 22.01 -0.56 7.66
N GLY A 292 21.04 0.16 7.11
CA GLY A 292 20.66 0.09 5.70
C GLY A 292 20.44 1.51 5.18
N VAL A 293 21.03 1.83 4.04
CA VAL A 293 20.97 3.17 3.45
C VAL A 293 20.52 3.09 2.01
N ARG A 294 19.68 4.04 1.60
CA ARG A 294 19.22 4.23 0.24
C ARG A 294 19.32 5.69 -0.14
N LEU A 295 19.82 5.94 -1.34
CA LEU A 295 20.07 7.27 -1.88
C LEU A 295 19.47 7.33 -3.29
N GLY A 296 18.58 8.30 -3.54
CA GLY A 296 18.01 8.54 -4.87
C GLY A 296 17.06 7.45 -5.37
N ASP A 297 16.27 6.84 -4.48
CA ASP A 297 15.19 5.93 -4.91
C ASP A 297 14.03 6.73 -5.57
N ASP A 298 13.06 6.01 -6.12
CA ASP A 298 12.00 6.59 -6.95
C ASP A 298 10.99 7.44 -6.18
N ASP A 299 10.93 7.31 -4.85
CA ASP A 299 10.14 8.11 -3.90
C ASP A 299 10.66 7.85 -2.46
N PRO A 300 10.41 8.76 -1.49
CA PRO A 300 10.89 8.59 -0.12
C PRO A 300 10.30 7.38 0.62
N GLY A 301 9.09 6.95 0.28
CA GLY A 301 8.47 5.72 0.81
C GLY A 301 9.22 4.47 0.37
N LEU A 302 9.55 4.36 -0.92
CA LEU A 302 10.38 3.27 -1.43
C LEU A 302 11.79 3.29 -0.83
N ALA A 303 12.38 4.48 -0.67
CA ALA A 303 13.67 4.64 0.00
C ALA A 303 13.63 4.06 1.43
N MET A 304 12.61 4.41 2.20
CA MET A 304 12.38 3.89 3.55
C MET A 304 12.27 2.36 3.57
N MET A 305 11.43 1.81 2.70
CA MET A 305 11.22 0.37 2.58
C MET A 305 12.51 -0.39 2.26
N ARG A 306 13.27 0.08 1.27
CA ARG A 306 14.54 -0.53 0.89
C ARG A 306 15.62 -0.36 1.96
N ALA A 307 15.69 0.79 2.63
CA ALA A 307 16.64 1.01 3.73
C ALA A 307 16.39 0.02 4.88
N LEU A 308 15.11 -0.18 5.26
CA LEU A 308 14.71 -1.22 6.22
C LEU A 308 15.10 -2.61 5.72
N TYR A 309 14.75 -2.95 4.47
CA TYR A 309 15.09 -4.25 3.88
C TYR A 309 16.59 -4.55 3.99
N TYR A 310 17.46 -3.65 3.54
CA TYR A 310 18.92 -3.87 3.62
C TYR A 310 19.42 -3.98 5.05
N CYS A 311 18.84 -3.22 5.99
CA CYS A 311 19.17 -3.32 7.40
C CYS A 311 18.78 -4.69 7.98
N ASN A 312 17.57 -5.19 7.68
CA ASN A 312 17.08 -6.49 8.12
C ASN A 312 17.88 -7.65 7.50
N HIS A 313 18.37 -7.46 6.27
CA HIS A 313 19.06 -8.46 5.45
C HIS A 313 20.59 -8.41 5.53
N ALA A 314 21.15 -7.63 6.46
CA ALA A 314 22.59 -7.62 6.71
C ALA A 314 23.11 -9.06 6.93
N LYS A 315 24.11 -9.46 6.14
CA LYS A 315 24.68 -10.81 6.17
C LYS A 315 25.14 -11.16 7.58
N ASN A 316 24.77 -12.35 8.05
CA ASN A 316 25.10 -12.89 9.38
C ASN A 316 24.67 -12.01 10.57
N ASN A 317 23.79 -11.02 10.35
CA ASN A 317 23.32 -10.12 11.41
C ASN A 317 21.83 -9.75 11.20
N PRO A 318 20.94 -10.75 11.22
CA PRO A 318 19.51 -10.50 11.14
C PRO A 318 19.02 -9.77 12.39
N LYS A 319 18.22 -8.73 12.18
CA LYS A 319 17.69 -7.86 13.23
C LYS A 319 16.47 -7.08 12.74
N LEU A 320 15.66 -6.67 13.71
CA LEU A 320 14.65 -5.63 13.48
C LEU A 320 15.35 -4.29 13.31
N CYS A 321 14.76 -3.40 12.53
CA CYS A 321 15.35 -2.10 12.24
C CYS A 321 14.34 -0.96 12.40
N HIS A 322 14.85 0.21 12.74
CA HIS A 322 14.10 1.47 12.74
C HIS A 322 14.66 2.39 11.67
N LEU A 323 13.79 3.18 11.05
CA LEU A 323 14.19 4.29 10.22
C LEU A 323 14.64 5.44 11.12
N ILE A 324 15.77 6.05 10.81
CA ILE A 324 16.27 7.20 11.58
C ILE A 324 16.15 8.49 10.80
N ALA A 325 16.15 8.40 9.47
CA ALA A 325 15.95 9.55 8.61
C ALA A 325 15.29 9.18 7.28
N VAL A 326 14.49 10.11 6.75
CA VAL A 326 13.99 10.12 5.38
C VAL A 326 14.11 11.52 4.83
N ASN A 327 14.73 11.68 3.66
CA ASN A 327 15.16 12.97 3.13
C ASN A 327 15.91 13.79 4.20
N ASP A 328 15.33 14.91 4.63
CA ASP A 328 15.90 15.79 5.63
C ASP A 328 15.10 15.77 6.95
N HIS A 329 14.30 14.72 7.18
CA HIS A 329 13.55 14.49 8.40
C HIS A 329 14.26 13.50 9.32
N GLU A 330 14.47 13.89 10.58
CA GLU A 330 14.79 12.98 11.68
C GLU A 330 13.52 12.24 12.15
N LEU A 331 13.58 10.91 12.26
CA LEU A 331 12.42 10.08 12.56
C LEU A 331 12.41 9.47 13.97
N LEU A 332 13.55 9.44 14.65
CA LEU A 332 13.68 8.80 15.97
C LEU A 332 12.72 9.35 17.03
N PRO A 333 12.54 10.68 17.20
CA PRO A 333 11.59 11.22 18.18
C PRO A 333 10.15 10.74 17.98
N LEU A 334 9.76 10.45 16.73
CA LEU A 334 8.41 9.99 16.40
C LEU A 334 8.12 8.57 16.90
N TYR A 335 9.15 7.74 17.15
CA TYR A 335 8.96 6.42 17.75
C TYR A 335 8.52 6.53 19.22
N ASP A 336 9.11 7.45 19.98
CA ASP A 336 8.75 7.66 21.38
C ASP A 336 7.32 8.23 21.50
N GLU A 337 6.97 9.19 20.64
CA GLU A 337 5.59 9.70 20.52
C GLU A 337 4.61 8.56 20.19
N ALA A 338 4.92 7.73 19.20
CA ALA A 338 4.05 6.64 18.77
C ALA A 338 3.91 5.55 19.85
N GLN A 339 4.97 5.27 20.61
CA GLN A 339 4.93 4.32 21.72
C GLN A 339 4.06 4.84 22.86
N ALA A 340 4.22 6.11 23.25
CA ALA A 340 3.40 6.74 24.27
C ALA A 340 1.92 6.81 23.85
N GLN A 341 1.65 7.19 22.59
CA GLN A 341 0.30 7.18 22.04
C GLN A 341 -0.31 5.78 22.06
N SER A 342 0.45 4.76 21.64
CA SER A 342 -0.03 3.37 21.65
C SER A 342 -0.38 2.92 23.07
N ALA A 343 0.43 3.25 24.07
CA ALA A 343 0.14 2.91 25.46
C ALA A 343 -1.20 3.51 25.93
N LEU A 344 -1.43 4.80 25.65
CA LEU A 344 -2.67 5.51 25.99
C LEU A 344 -3.90 4.94 25.27
N LEU A 345 -3.75 4.54 24.01
CA LEU A 345 -4.84 3.91 23.24
C LEU A 345 -5.20 2.53 23.79
N LEU A 346 -4.20 1.75 24.21
CA LEU A 346 -4.40 0.42 24.77
C LEU A 346 -5.13 0.44 26.11
N GLU A 347 -4.85 1.43 26.96
CA GLU A 347 -5.58 1.60 28.23
C GLU A 347 -7.08 1.90 28.02
N LYS A 348 -7.41 2.59 26.93
CA LYS A 348 -8.78 3.00 26.58
C LYS A 348 -9.56 1.96 25.78
N LEU A 349 -9.00 0.77 25.57
CA LEU A 349 -9.69 -0.28 24.83
C LEU A 349 -10.99 -0.69 25.53
N THR A 350 -12.06 -0.69 24.75
CA THR A 350 -13.39 -1.19 25.11
C THR A 350 -13.58 -2.59 24.56
N ALA A 351 -14.29 -3.46 25.28
CA ALA A 351 -14.67 -4.75 24.73
C ALA A 351 -15.76 -4.54 23.66
N PRO A 352 -15.65 -5.16 22.47
CA PRO A 352 -16.73 -5.23 21.49
C PRO A 352 -17.96 -5.93 22.08
N SER A 353 -19.13 -5.75 21.43
CA SER A 353 -20.36 -6.40 21.89
C SER A 353 -20.26 -7.93 21.82
N PRO A 354 -20.99 -8.67 22.69
CA PRO A 354 -21.05 -10.13 22.61
C PRO A 354 -21.56 -10.63 21.26
N ALA A 355 -22.51 -9.92 20.64
CA ALA A 355 -23.04 -10.24 19.33
C ALA A 355 -21.96 -10.13 18.23
N PHE A 356 -21.17 -9.06 18.23
CA PHE A 356 -20.05 -8.89 17.30
C PHE A 356 -19.03 -10.03 17.44
N SER A 357 -18.65 -10.36 18.68
CA SER A 357 -17.71 -11.45 18.94
C SER A 357 -18.27 -12.82 18.52
N GLN A 358 -19.58 -13.03 18.64
CA GLN A 358 -20.24 -14.24 18.18
C GLN A 358 -20.19 -14.36 16.65
N THR A 359 -20.48 -13.27 15.92
CA THR A 359 -20.36 -13.23 14.46
C THR A 359 -18.94 -13.59 14.00
N GLU A 360 -17.90 -13.04 14.64
CA GLU A 360 -16.51 -13.38 14.31
C GLU A 360 -16.19 -14.87 14.53
N ARG A 361 -16.69 -15.47 15.61
CA ARG A 361 -16.48 -16.89 15.92
C ARG A 361 -17.21 -17.81 14.95
N ASP A 362 -18.38 -17.38 14.48
CA ASP A 362 -19.24 -18.15 13.57
C ASP A 362 -18.86 -18.00 12.09
N GLU A 363 -17.94 -17.08 11.75
CA GLU A 363 -17.48 -16.91 10.38
C GLU A 363 -17.11 -18.25 9.70
N PRO A 364 -17.55 -18.47 8.45
CA PRO A 364 -17.21 -19.67 7.70
C PRO A 364 -15.71 -19.73 7.45
N GLY A 365 -15.18 -20.94 7.34
CA GLY A 365 -13.78 -21.20 7.04
C GLY A 365 -13.57 -22.59 6.49
N SER A 366 -12.44 -22.79 5.81
CA SER A 366 -12.06 -24.09 5.25
C SER A 366 -11.66 -25.09 6.34
N SER A 367 -11.36 -26.32 5.92
CA SER A 367 -10.71 -27.32 6.78
C SER A 367 -9.31 -26.87 7.23
N THR A 368 -8.87 -27.39 8.37
CA THR A 368 -7.55 -27.14 8.95
C THR A 368 -6.43 -27.62 8.00
N PRO A 369 -5.52 -26.74 7.55
CA PRO A 369 -4.43 -27.12 6.66
C PRO A 369 -3.32 -27.87 7.41
N THR A 370 -2.67 -28.80 6.72
CA THR A 370 -1.47 -29.51 7.22
C THR A 370 -0.17 -28.97 6.62
N ARG A 371 -0.25 -28.06 5.65
CA ARG A 371 0.88 -27.42 4.96
C ARG A 371 0.61 -25.93 4.78
N LEU A 372 1.69 -25.15 4.65
CA LEU A 372 1.59 -23.74 4.29
C LEU A 372 0.93 -23.58 2.92
N ARG A 373 0.14 -22.50 2.75
CA ARG A 373 -0.37 -22.14 1.42
C ARG A 373 0.75 -21.49 0.62
N THR A 374 1.26 -22.22 -0.36
CA THR A 374 2.31 -21.75 -1.28
C THR A 374 1.75 -20.87 -2.38
N GLY A 375 2.64 -20.12 -3.01
CA GLY A 375 2.32 -19.26 -4.13
C GLY A 375 1.91 -17.86 -3.68
N HIS A 376 1.55 -17.04 -4.65
CA HIS A 376 1.40 -15.62 -4.40
C HIS A 376 -0.05 -15.24 -4.02
N GLN A 377 -1.05 -16.08 -4.30
CA GLN A 377 -2.45 -15.84 -3.90
C GLN A 377 -2.64 -16.01 -2.39
N VAL A 378 -2.50 -14.91 -1.67
CA VAL A 378 -2.58 -14.85 -0.20
C VAL A 378 -3.94 -14.38 0.33
N THR A 379 -4.93 -14.22 -0.56
CA THR A 379 -6.32 -13.90 -0.20
C THR A 379 -7.23 -15.08 -0.55
N GLY A 380 -8.21 -15.35 0.31
CA GLY A 380 -9.28 -16.32 0.09
C GLY A 380 -9.75 -16.98 1.38
N MET A 381 -10.66 -17.93 1.29
CA MET A 381 -11.21 -18.61 2.47
C MET A 381 -10.10 -19.26 3.32
N THR A 382 -9.84 -18.71 4.50
CA THR A 382 -8.89 -19.26 5.48
C THR A 382 -9.58 -20.32 6.34
N PRO A 383 -8.83 -21.20 7.02
CA PRO A 383 -9.41 -22.25 7.86
C PRO A 383 -10.19 -21.71 9.06
N LYS A 384 -11.11 -22.53 9.59
CA LYS A 384 -11.83 -22.18 10.83
C LYS A 384 -10.94 -22.30 12.08
N ALA A 385 -9.99 -23.22 12.06
CA ALA A 385 -9.05 -23.50 13.15
C ALA A 385 -7.68 -23.94 12.60
N LEU A 386 -6.66 -23.88 13.45
CA LEU A 386 -5.28 -24.29 13.15
C LEU A 386 -4.81 -25.27 14.22
N ASP A 387 -4.06 -26.30 13.82
CA ASP A 387 -3.58 -27.30 14.76
C ASP A 387 -2.53 -26.72 15.71
N GLY A 388 -2.71 -26.92 17.02
CA GLY A 388 -1.83 -26.40 18.06
C GLY A 388 -1.73 -24.86 18.14
N ILE A 389 -2.64 -24.11 17.50
CA ILE A 389 -2.65 -22.64 17.46
C ILE A 389 -4.03 -22.15 17.93
N GLN A 390 -4.03 -21.22 18.88
CA GLN A 390 -5.28 -20.65 19.39
C GLN A 390 -5.84 -19.62 18.40
N ARG A 391 -7.15 -19.64 18.18
CA ARG A 391 -7.85 -18.56 17.47
C ARG A 391 -8.48 -17.62 18.50
N TRP A 392 -8.12 -16.34 18.44
CA TRP A 392 -8.77 -15.31 19.26
C TRP A 392 -9.72 -14.47 18.41
N ASP A 393 -10.81 -14.01 19.03
CA ASP A 393 -11.68 -12.96 18.52
C ASP A 393 -11.19 -11.58 19.00
N THR A 394 -11.84 -10.53 18.50
CA THR A 394 -11.47 -9.14 18.80
C THR A 394 -11.59 -8.82 20.29
N ALA A 395 -12.62 -9.34 20.97
CA ALA A 395 -12.81 -9.10 22.39
C ALA A 395 -11.71 -9.73 23.25
N THR A 396 -11.32 -10.97 22.93
CA THR A 396 -10.25 -11.68 23.62
C THR A 396 -8.91 -10.97 23.43
N LEU A 397 -8.59 -10.56 22.20
CA LEU A 397 -7.36 -9.82 21.92
C LEU A 397 -7.34 -8.46 22.63
N ALA A 398 -8.43 -7.68 22.55
CA ALA A 398 -8.52 -6.39 23.21
C ALA A 398 -8.31 -6.51 24.73
N GLN A 399 -8.88 -7.54 25.36
CA GLN A 399 -8.69 -7.79 26.79
C GLN A 399 -7.25 -8.21 27.13
N ALA A 400 -6.60 -9.01 26.28
CA ALA A 400 -5.21 -9.41 26.45
C ALA A 400 -4.24 -8.22 26.33
N LEU A 401 -4.51 -7.26 25.44
CA LEU A 401 -3.66 -6.09 25.24
C LEU A 401 -3.74 -5.05 26.35
N LYS A 402 -4.78 -5.11 27.20
CA LYS A 402 -4.90 -4.28 28.40
C LYS A 402 -4.05 -4.76 29.57
N GLN A 403 -3.57 -6.01 29.53
CA GLN A 403 -2.73 -6.56 30.59
C GLN A 403 -1.34 -5.90 30.61
N ASN A 404 -0.62 -6.06 31.71
CA ASN A 404 0.78 -5.63 31.80
C ASN A 404 1.69 -6.56 30.98
N GLU A 405 1.48 -7.88 31.11
CA GLU A 405 2.18 -8.89 30.30
C GLU A 405 1.40 -9.14 29.00
N ARG A 406 1.65 -8.29 28.01
CA ARG A 406 0.97 -8.34 26.71
C ARG A 406 1.61 -9.38 25.78
N PRO A 407 0.84 -10.02 24.90
CA PRO A 407 1.44 -10.78 23.81
C PRO A 407 2.22 -9.87 22.87
N VAL A 408 3.22 -10.43 22.18
CA VAL A 408 3.84 -9.77 21.03
C VAL A 408 2.87 -9.89 19.86
N VAL A 409 2.39 -8.76 19.35
CA VAL A 409 1.47 -8.73 18.21
C VAL A 409 2.24 -8.43 16.94
N ILE A 410 2.10 -9.29 15.93
CA ILE A 410 2.74 -9.17 14.62
C ILE A 410 1.69 -8.96 13.54
N ASP A 411 1.71 -7.77 12.91
CA ASP A 411 1.01 -7.50 11.66
C ASP A 411 1.82 -8.03 10.49
N THR A 412 1.18 -8.85 9.65
CA THR A 412 1.82 -9.47 8.48
C THR A 412 1.52 -8.72 7.17
N ALA A 413 0.64 -7.71 7.22
CA ALA A 413 0.16 -6.99 6.04
C ALA A 413 1.17 -5.98 5.49
N ALA A 414 1.12 -5.72 4.18
CA ALA A 414 1.97 -4.73 3.51
C ALA A 414 1.41 -3.29 3.60
N PHE A 415 0.10 -3.11 3.79
CA PHE A 415 -0.59 -1.80 3.78
C PHE A 415 -1.70 -1.70 4.84
N GLY A 416 -2.13 -0.47 5.16
CA GLY A 416 -3.21 -0.16 6.13
C GLY A 416 -2.72 0.38 7.48
N PRO A 417 -3.61 0.69 8.44
CA PRO A 417 -3.18 0.98 9.81
C PRO A 417 -2.80 -0.32 10.55
N VAL A 418 -2.33 -0.21 11.80
CA VAL A 418 -2.03 -1.37 12.67
C VAL A 418 -2.69 -1.22 14.04
N ILE A 419 -2.83 -2.35 14.74
CA ILE A 419 -3.26 -2.38 16.14
C ILE A 419 -2.21 -1.65 16.99
N PRO A 420 -2.60 -0.78 17.94
CA PRO A 420 -1.64 -0.07 18.78
C PRO A 420 -0.66 -1.03 19.47
N GLY A 421 0.64 -0.73 19.37
CA GLY A 421 1.71 -1.56 19.91
C GLY A 421 2.10 -2.80 19.08
N ALA A 422 1.44 -3.08 17.95
CA ALA A 422 1.84 -4.16 17.06
C ALA A 422 3.14 -3.84 16.31
N LEU A 423 3.97 -4.87 16.10
CA LEU A 423 5.12 -4.80 15.19
C LEU A 423 4.65 -5.19 13.78
N ASN A 424 5.05 -4.44 12.77
CA ASN A 424 4.74 -4.76 11.38
C ASN A 424 5.90 -5.48 10.70
N PHE A 425 5.66 -6.73 10.30
CA PHE A 425 6.55 -7.58 9.52
C PHE A 425 5.96 -7.76 8.12
N ILE A 426 6.41 -6.92 7.19
CA ILE A 426 5.86 -6.94 5.83
C ILE A 426 6.14 -8.28 5.17
N ASN A 427 5.08 -8.83 4.57
CA ASN A 427 5.09 -10.07 3.81
C ASN A 427 5.46 -11.30 4.63
N SER A 428 5.33 -11.27 5.97
CA SER A 428 5.86 -12.34 6.84
C SER A 428 5.09 -13.66 6.83
N GLY A 429 4.17 -13.83 5.89
CA GLY A 429 3.40 -15.05 5.67
C GLY A 429 3.53 -15.65 4.27
N LEU A 430 4.46 -15.19 3.44
CA LEU A 430 4.70 -15.82 2.14
C LEU A 430 5.19 -17.26 2.34
N ALA A 431 4.91 -18.11 1.35
CA ALA A 431 5.45 -19.46 1.26
C ALA A 431 5.67 -19.83 -0.21
N PHE A 432 6.76 -20.53 -0.48
CA PHE A 432 7.27 -20.77 -1.82
C PHE A 432 7.36 -22.27 -2.09
N GLU A 433 7.08 -22.67 -3.34
CA GLU A 433 7.24 -24.07 -3.78
C GLU A 433 8.71 -24.45 -3.99
N ASN A 434 9.56 -23.47 -4.29
CA ASN A 434 10.99 -23.70 -4.43
C ASN A 434 11.65 -23.80 -3.04
N ASP A 435 12.20 -24.97 -2.73
CA ASP A 435 12.80 -25.28 -1.43
C ASP A 435 13.93 -24.32 -1.02
N GLN A 436 14.74 -23.84 -1.97
CA GLN A 436 15.84 -22.92 -1.67
C GLN A 436 15.33 -21.54 -1.24
N THR A 437 14.38 -21.00 -2.01
CA THR A 437 13.70 -19.74 -1.69
C THR A 437 12.94 -19.86 -0.36
N GLU A 438 12.20 -20.96 -0.19
CA GLU A 438 11.42 -21.24 1.01
C GLU A 438 12.32 -21.36 2.25
N SER A 439 13.44 -22.08 2.16
CA SER A 439 14.39 -22.23 3.27
C SER A 439 15.03 -20.90 3.68
N ALA A 440 15.45 -20.09 2.70
CA ALA A 440 16.03 -18.78 2.97
C ALA A 440 15.00 -17.84 3.62
N TYR A 441 13.77 -17.85 3.13
CA TYR A 441 12.67 -17.07 3.69
C TYR A 441 12.29 -17.55 5.10
N ALA A 442 12.16 -18.85 5.32
CA ALA A 442 11.82 -19.44 6.62
C ALA A 442 12.87 -19.11 7.69
N GLU A 443 14.16 -19.18 7.33
CA GLU A 443 15.25 -18.77 8.22
C GLU A 443 15.18 -17.26 8.53
N ARG A 444 14.87 -16.42 7.53
CA ARG A 444 14.67 -14.98 7.77
C ARG A 444 13.50 -14.74 8.73
N PHE A 445 12.36 -15.38 8.50
CA PHE A 445 11.18 -15.30 9.37
C PHE A 445 11.54 -15.69 10.80
N ARG A 446 12.21 -16.83 10.98
CA ARG A 446 12.68 -17.31 12.29
C ARG A 446 13.51 -16.25 13.01
N GLN A 447 14.48 -15.65 12.32
CA GLN A 447 15.37 -14.68 12.92
C GLN A 447 14.66 -13.37 13.29
N MET A 448 13.73 -12.89 12.47
CA MET A 448 12.93 -11.70 12.79
C MET A 448 12.00 -11.96 13.97
N LEU A 449 11.37 -13.13 14.01
CA LEU A 449 10.46 -13.50 15.09
C LEU A 449 11.21 -13.66 16.42
N LEU A 450 12.35 -14.33 16.44
CA LEU A 450 13.21 -14.41 17.63
C LEU A 450 13.69 -13.04 18.11
N ALA A 451 13.92 -12.10 17.20
CA ALA A 451 14.28 -10.72 17.56
C ALA A 451 13.11 -9.93 18.17
N ALA A 452 11.86 -10.24 17.81
CA ALA A 452 10.66 -9.63 18.39
C ALA A 452 10.20 -10.29 19.69
N ALA A 453 10.26 -11.63 19.76
CA ALA A 453 9.77 -12.46 20.84
C ALA A 453 10.83 -13.52 21.20
N PRO A 454 11.93 -13.15 21.91
CA PRO A 454 13.06 -14.06 22.14
C PRO A 454 12.74 -15.26 23.02
N ASN A 455 11.67 -15.20 23.82
CA ASN A 455 11.21 -16.31 24.65
C ASN A 455 10.14 -17.12 23.89
N LEU A 456 10.41 -18.40 23.61
CA LEU A 456 9.47 -19.30 22.92
C LEU A 456 8.18 -19.56 23.72
N ASN A 457 8.18 -19.27 25.02
CA ASN A 457 7.00 -19.37 25.88
C ASN A 457 6.18 -18.09 25.94
N GLN A 458 6.65 -16.99 25.36
CA GLN A 458 5.87 -15.75 25.29
C GLN A 458 4.71 -15.92 24.30
N ALA A 459 3.54 -15.37 24.64
CA ALA A 459 2.41 -15.33 23.73
C ALA A 459 2.73 -14.45 22.51
N VAL A 460 2.53 -15.00 21.30
CA VAL A 460 2.68 -14.28 20.04
C VAL A 460 1.39 -14.35 19.24
N VAL A 461 0.86 -13.20 18.85
CA VAL A 461 -0.36 -13.05 18.06
C VAL A 461 0.00 -12.65 16.63
N PHE A 462 -0.51 -13.37 15.65
CA PHE A 462 -0.39 -13.02 14.23
C PHE A 462 -1.73 -12.57 13.66
N TYR A 463 -1.71 -11.49 12.88
CA TYR A 463 -2.89 -11.00 12.15
C TYR A 463 -2.50 -10.35 10.81
N CYS A 464 -3.49 -10.03 9.99
CA CYS A 464 -3.34 -9.38 8.69
C CYS A 464 -4.54 -8.46 8.40
N ALA A 465 -4.83 -8.15 7.14
CA ALA A 465 -5.92 -7.29 6.72
C ALA A 465 -7.31 -7.80 7.16
N SER A 466 -7.61 -9.08 6.95
CA SER A 466 -8.93 -9.66 7.19
C SER A 466 -8.89 -11.16 7.47
N SER A 467 -10.06 -11.74 7.75
CA SER A 467 -10.30 -13.17 7.85
C SER A 467 -9.98 -13.97 6.58
N GLU A 468 -9.74 -13.30 5.45
CA GLU A 468 -9.36 -13.96 4.20
C GLU A 468 -7.84 -13.93 3.92
N CYS A 469 -7.04 -13.34 4.81
CA CYS A 469 -5.61 -13.19 4.57
C CYS A 469 -4.79 -14.39 5.09
N TRP A 470 -4.25 -15.17 4.15
CA TRP A 470 -3.39 -16.32 4.40
C TRP A 470 -1.98 -15.98 4.91
N LEU A 471 -1.53 -14.72 4.82
CA LEU A 471 -0.22 -14.35 5.39
C LEU A 471 -0.18 -14.60 6.91
N SER A 472 -1.25 -14.23 7.63
CA SER A 472 -1.34 -14.43 9.07
C SER A 472 -1.40 -15.91 9.46
N VAL A 473 -2.10 -16.72 8.64
CA VAL A 473 -2.19 -18.19 8.81
C VAL A 473 -0.81 -18.82 8.69
N ASN A 474 -0.11 -18.55 7.58
CA ASN A 474 1.21 -19.11 7.32
C ASN A 474 2.22 -18.65 8.39
N ALA A 475 2.19 -17.38 8.81
CA ALA A 475 3.06 -16.86 9.85
C ALA A 475 2.83 -17.56 11.21
N ALA A 476 1.57 -17.78 11.61
CA ALA A 476 1.24 -18.51 12.83
C ALA A 476 1.71 -19.98 12.76
N MET A 477 1.48 -20.66 11.64
CA MET A 477 1.96 -22.03 11.42
C MET A 477 3.49 -22.13 11.51
N ARG A 478 4.22 -21.18 10.90
CA ARG A 478 5.68 -21.10 11.01
C ARG A 478 6.13 -20.90 12.45
N ALA A 479 5.52 -19.97 13.19
CA ALA A 479 5.86 -19.75 14.60
C ALA A 479 5.66 -21.01 15.44
N ARG A 480 4.57 -21.76 15.20
CA ARG A 480 4.32 -23.03 15.89
C ARG A 480 5.39 -24.07 15.56
N GLN A 481 5.78 -24.19 14.29
CA GLN A 481 6.84 -25.11 13.85
C GLN A 481 8.21 -24.74 14.43
N LEU A 482 8.46 -23.46 14.73
CA LEU A 482 9.68 -22.99 15.39
C LEU A 482 9.73 -23.31 16.90
N GLY A 483 8.65 -23.88 17.47
CA GLY A 483 8.60 -24.29 18.87
C GLY A 483 7.97 -23.26 19.82
N TYR A 484 7.36 -22.18 19.31
CA TYR A 484 6.58 -21.30 20.17
C TYR A 484 5.39 -22.07 20.77
N THR A 485 5.22 -21.97 22.09
CA THR A 485 4.21 -22.75 22.83
C THR A 485 2.88 -22.02 22.94
N GLN A 486 2.90 -20.70 22.86
CA GLN A 486 1.71 -19.84 22.91
C GLN A 486 1.56 -19.05 21.61
N VAL A 487 1.09 -19.71 20.56
CA VAL A 487 0.83 -19.09 19.25
C VAL A 487 -0.66 -18.82 19.10
N ILE A 488 -0.98 -17.59 18.76
CA ILE A 488 -2.33 -17.10 18.56
C ILE A 488 -2.48 -16.57 17.15
N TRP A 489 -3.59 -16.90 16.51
CA TRP A 489 -4.03 -16.34 15.25
C TRP A 489 -5.29 -15.50 15.48
N TYR A 490 -5.16 -14.18 15.30
CA TYR A 490 -6.30 -13.28 15.29
C TYR A 490 -6.83 -13.18 13.86
N ARG A 491 -7.78 -14.06 13.54
CA ARG A 491 -8.28 -14.26 12.17
C ARG A 491 -8.92 -13.01 11.58
N GLY A 492 -9.76 -12.31 12.35
CA GLY A 492 -10.54 -11.16 11.86
C GLY A 492 -9.68 -10.04 11.27
N GLY A 493 -8.42 -9.93 11.71
CA GLY A 493 -7.47 -8.96 11.19
C GLY A 493 -7.83 -7.52 11.54
N ILE A 494 -7.15 -6.56 10.91
CA ILE A 494 -7.37 -5.13 11.17
C ILE A 494 -8.80 -4.70 10.80
N ASN A 495 -9.43 -5.35 9.82
CA ASN A 495 -10.79 -5.05 9.41
C ASN A 495 -11.78 -5.26 10.56
N ALA A 496 -11.70 -6.40 11.24
CA ALA A 496 -12.62 -6.70 12.33
C ALA A 496 -12.33 -5.81 13.56
N TRP A 497 -11.05 -5.52 13.82
CA TRP A 497 -10.63 -4.54 14.84
C TRP A 497 -11.25 -3.15 14.61
N MET A 498 -11.18 -2.64 13.38
CA MET A 498 -11.77 -1.35 13.02
C MET A 498 -13.31 -1.37 13.01
N GLN A 499 -13.93 -2.47 12.56
CA GLN A 499 -15.38 -2.65 12.62
C GLN A 499 -15.91 -2.65 14.05
N ALA A 500 -15.12 -3.14 15.01
CA ALA A 500 -15.41 -3.04 16.43
C ALA A 500 -15.25 -1.62 17.01
N GLY A 501 -14.87 -0.62 16.19
CA GLY A 501 -14.67 0.76 16.62
C GLY A 501 -13.40 0.98 17.44
N LEU A 502 -12.44 0.04 17.39
CA LEU A 502 -11.21 0.13 18.18
C LEU A 502 -10.16 1.02 17.51
N PRO A 503 -9.32 1.72 18.29
CA PRO A 503 -8.36 2.66 17.76
C PRO A 503 -7.24 1.95 16.99
N THR A 504 -6.69 2.63 15.99
CA THR A 504 -5.52 2.17 15.24
C THR A 504 -4.43 3.22 15.24
N VAL A 505 -3.20 2.81 14.91
CA VAL A 505 -2.07 3.71 14.67
C VAL A 505 -1.53 3.50 13.27
N GLY A 506 -0.82 4.49 12.72
CA GLY A 506 -0.18 4.30 11.42
C GLY A 506 0.97 3.29 11.51
N ARG A 507 1.26 2.64 10.39
CA ARG A 507 2.32 1.63 10.32
C ARG A 507 3.71 2.26 10.21
N VAL A 508 4.67 1.60 10.84
CA VAL A 508 6.09 1.70 10.49
C VAL A 508 6.67 0.29 10.53
N PRO A 509 7.09 -0.27 9.38
CA PRO A 509 7.63 -1.62 9.33
C PRO A 509 8.94 -1.69 10.13
N VAL A 510 9.13 -2.78 10.86
CA VAL A 510 10.40 -3.09 11.54
C VAL A 510 11.14 -4.26 10.89
N ALA A 511 10.43 -5.02 10.05
CA ALA A 511 10.97 -6.08 9.22
C ALA A 511 10.27 -6.09 7.85
N VAL A 512 11.05 -6.23 6.78
CA VAL A 512 10.57 -6.56 5.42
C VAL A 512 11.16 -7.92 5.09
N LEU A 513 10.34 -8.93 4.77
CA LEU A 513 10.85 -10.30 4.58
C LEU A 513 11.06 -10.70 3.12
N ASN A 514 10.37 -10.05 2.18
CA ASN A 514 10.53 -10.26 0.74
C ASN A 514 10.18 -8.98 -0.02
#